data_AF-A0A7Y3ESB4-F1
#
_entry.id   AF-A0A7Y3ESB4-F1
#
_cell.length_a   1.000
_cell.length_b   1.000
_cell.length_c   1.000
_cell.angle_alpha   90.00
_cell.angle_beta   90.00
_cell.angle_gamma   90.00
#
_symmetry.space_group_name_H-M   'P 1'
#
loop_
_entity.id
_entity.type
_entity.pdbx_description
1 polymer ?
#
loop_
_entity_poly.entity_id
_entity_poly.type
_entity_poly.pdbx_seq_one_letter_code
_entity_poly.pdbx_strand_id
1 'polypeptide(L)'
;MRKTAFYSYLFIILFSIRAQAQDMPDFMIIDSDNIEHHLYADYLDKGYTVLIKIFFVDCPPCNSIAPHVQSLYEKWGEGQYDVQFIELSNKSWDSNQDVAGYKTKHGITFPGAGEDGNALVALQSFTSGMFGSFFGTPKFAVIAPDRSVNFSIGGSGILGKIDALDAAIAATGATGMGSSTQLPSVFQLNVEDAFGEPVDEYELVLSSDDNSGSENTIILDQNASFSITDLANEYPDLSNPKISIRKTDNLKQNLSAIDLLIIVKHILGVESLTDPLLTVAADTNNDDSINAIDLITLQRIILGISNEFPGSDPYKFIPSEIPISLSPGNTQDLIFKAVKLGDLNGF
;
A
#
# COMPACT_ATOMS: atom_id res chain seq x y z
N MET A 1 -69.09 29.24 50.18
CA MET A 1 -68.73 28.07 49.36
C MET A 1 -67.28 28.22 48.90
N ARG A 2 -66.33 27.52 49.51
CA ARG A 2 -64.91 27.51 49.11
C ARG A 2 -64.57 26.08 48.71
N LYS A 3 -64.29 25.85 47.41
CA LYS A 3 -63.85 24.56 46.88
C LYS A 3 -62.32 24.49 47.00
N THR A 4 -61.80 23.53 47.75
CA THR A 4 -60.36 23.19 47.77
C THR A 4 -60.16 21.93 46.92
N ALA A 5 -59.45 22.07 45.81
CA ALA A 5 -59.04 20.97 44.95
C ALA A 5 -57.76 20.32 45.52
N PHE A 6 -57.78 19.00 45.68
CA PHE A 6 -56.63 18.21 46.13
C PHE A 6 -55.96 17.63 44.89
N TYR A 7 -54.79 18.14 44.50
CA TYR A 7 -53.99 17.59 43.41
C TYR A 7 -53.05 16.52 43.97
N SER A 8 -53.31 15.26 43.61
CA SER A 8 -52.41 14.14 43.88
C SER A 8 -51.33 14.10 42.79
N TYR A 9 -50.08 14.41 43.13
CA TYR A 9 -48.93 14.25 42.25
C TYR A 9 -48.50 12.78 42.25
N LEU A 10 -48.74 12.08 41.13
CA LEU A 10 -48.19 10.75 40.86
C LEU A 10 -46.76 10.93 40.32
N PHE A 11 -45.76 10.64 41.15
CA PHE A 11 -44.35 10.66 40.77
C PHE A 11 -44.00 9.35 40.05
N ILE A 12 -44.02 9.37 38.71
CA ILE A 12 -43.59 8.23 37.89
C ILE A 12 -42.05 8.24 37.86
N ILE A 13 -41.44 7.35 38.64
CA ILE A 13 -40.02 7.07 38.56
C ILE A 13 -39.80 6.23 37.30
N LEU A 14 -39.34 6.88 36.23
CA LEU A 14 -38.81 6.20 35.04
C LEU A 14 -37.48 5.56 35.42
N PHE A 15 -37.54 4.30 35.84
CA PHE A 15 -36.35 3.46 35.99
C PHE A 15 -35.89 3.08 34.58
N SER A 16 -34.91 3.81 34.04
CA SER A 16 -34.25 3.43 32.79
C SER A 16 -33.46 2.14 33.04
N ILE A 17 -34.04 1.00 32.66
CA ILE A 17 -33.33 -0.27 32.61
C ILE A 17 -32.27 -0.14 31.52
N ARG A 18 -31.02 0.15 31.90
CA ARG A 18 -29.89 -0.07 31.01
C ARG A 18 -29.64 -1.57 30.99
N ALA A 19 -29.93 -2.24 29.88
CA ALA A 19 -29.43 -3.57 29.63
C ALA A 19 -27.89 -3.47 29.63
N GLN A 20 -27.23 -4.07 30.62
CA GLN A 20 -25.78 -4.27 30.53
C GLN A 20 -25.56 -5.35 29.47
N ALA A 21 -24.94 -4.98 28.36
CA ALA A 21 -24.21 -5.95 27.56
C ALA A 21 -23.16 -6.58 28.48
N GLN A 22 -23.10 -7.91 28.53
CA GLN A 22 -22.05 -8.60 29.27
C GLN A 22 -20.79 -8.61 28.40
N ASP A 23 -19.63 -8.34 29.00
CA ASP A 23 -18.34 -8.35 28.30
C ASP A 23 -17.88 -9.79 28.04
N MET A 24 -17.14 -10.00 26.95
CA MET A 24 -16.53 -11.30 26.65
C MET A 24 -15.45 -11.63 27.67
N PRO A 25 -15.52 -12.74 28.44
CA PRO A 25 -14.42 -13.18 29.29
C PRO A 25 -13.19 -13.56 28.46
N ASP A 26 -12.00 -13.38 29.04
CA ASP A 26 -10.76 -13.82 28.41
C ASP A 26 -10.72 -15.35 28.28
N PHE A 27 -10.02 -15.82 27.25
CA PHE A 27 -9.73 -17.24 27.05
C PHE A 27 -8.39 -17.40 26.35
N MET A 28 -7.82 -18.59 26.49
CA MET A 28 -6.64 -19.02 25.73
C MET A 28 -6.97 -20.28 24.92
N ILE A 29 -6.48 -20.33 23.69
CA ILE A 29 -6.45 -21.53 22.85
C ILE A 29 -5.02 -21.80 22.38
N ILE A 30 -4.77 -23.05 22.00
CA ILE A 30 -3.60 -23.43 21.20
C ILE A 30 -4.14 -23.88 19.84
N ASP A 31 -3.79 -23.17 18.78
CA ASP A 31 -4.32 -23.46 17.45
C ASP A 31 -3.68 -24.70 16.80
N SER A 32 -4.20 -25.07 15.63
CA SER A 32 -3.75 -26.22 14.85
C SER A 32 -2.28 -26.14 14.41
N ASP A 33 -1.69 -24.95 14.43
CA ASP A 33 -0.31 -24.68 14.07
C ASP A 33 0.60 -24.60 15.32
N ASN A 34 0.05 -24.93 16.51
CA ASN A 34 0.67 -24.88 17.83
C ASN A 34 1.03 -23.47 18.31
N ILE A 35 0.28 -22.46 17.88
CA ILE A 35 0.41 -21.09 18.34
C ILE A 35 -0.60 -20.85 19.47
N GLU A 36 -0.11 -20.27 20.57
CA GLU A 36 -0.95 -19.88 21.71
C GLU A 36 -1.58 -18.51 21.43
N HIS A 37 -2.88 -18.39 21.71
CA HIS A 37 -3.65 -17.17 21.48
C HIS A 37 -4.46 -16.81 22.72
N HIS A 38 -4.19 -15.64 23.31
CA HIS A 38 -4.95 -15.04 24.40
C HIS A 38 -5.86 -13.95 23.86
N LEU A 39 -7.18 -14.09 24.03
CA LEU A 39 -8.16 -13.16 23.46
C LEU A 39 -7.83 -11.70 23.83
N TYR A 40 -7.53 -11.43 25.10
CA TYR A 40 -7.24 -10.07 25.53
C TYR A 40 -5.83 -9.62 25.14
N ALA A 41 -4.81 -10.32 25.64
CA ALA A 41 -3.43 -9.89 25.53
C ALA A 41 -2.93 -9.84 24.07
N ASP A 42 -3.41 -10.76 23.23
CA ASP A 42 -2.96 -10.82 21.84
C ASP A 42 -3.79 -9.94 20.91
N TYR A 43 -5.05 -9.65 21.25
CA TYR A 43 -6.00 -8.97 20.36
C TYR A 43 -6.70 -7.77 20.98
N LEU A 44 -7.66 -7.97 21.90
CA LEU A 44 -8.58 -6.89 22.29
C LEU A 44 -7.85 -5.71 22.96
N ASP A 45 -6.87 -5.98 23.83
CA ASP A 45 -6.10 -4.92 24.50
C ASP A 45 -5.15 -4.18 23.53
N LYS A 46 -4.92 -4.73 22.32
CA LYS A 46 -4.18 -4.10 21.22
C LYS A 46 -5.10 -3.39 20.22
N GLY A 47 -6.40 -3.33 20.46
CA GLY A 47 -7.35 -2.65 19.58
C GLY A 47 -7.93 -3.52 18.46
N TYR A 48 -7.70 -4.84 18.49
CA TYR A 48 -8.24 -5.74 17.46
C TYR A 48 -9.72 -6.02 17.67
N THR A 49 -10.46 -6.12 16.57
CA THR A 49 -11.75 -6.80 16.52
C THR A 49 -11.53 -8.27 16.19
N VAL A 50 -12.20 -9.16 16.91
CA VAL A 50 -12.07 -10.62 16.71
C VAL A 50 -13.38 -11.23 16.23
N LEU A 51 -13.36 -11.87 15.06
CA LEU A 51 -14.46 -12.69 14.57
C LEU A 51 -14.25 -14.15 14.97
N ILE A 52 -15.18 -14.70 15.73
CA ILE A 52 -15.21 -16.12 16.11
C ILE A 52 -16.18 -16.88 15.20
N LYS A 53 -15.70 -17.91 14.51
CA LYS A 53 -16.51 -18.89 13.79
C LYS A 53 -16.58 -20.18 14.59
N ILE A 54 -17.78 -20.52 15.07
CA ILE A 54 -18.07 -21.77 15.77
C ILE A 54 -18.51 -22.81 14.74
N PHE A 55 -17.78 -23.92 14.64
CA PHE A 55 -18.00 -24.94 13.62
C PHE A 55 -17.68 -26.36 14.12
N PHE A 56 -17.67 -27.32 13.20
CA PHE A 56 -16.99 -28.62 13.34
C PHE A 56 -16.63 -29.15 11.96
N VAL A 57 -15.62 -30.01 11.84
CA VAL A 57 -14.96 -30.31 10.55
C VAL A 57 -15.90 -30.92 9.50
N ASP A 58 -16.82 -31.80 9.92
CA ASP A 58 -17.78 -32.47 9.03
C ASP A 58 -19.10 -31.72 8.85
N CYS A 59 -19.24 -30.51 9.39
CA CYS A 59 -20.45 -29.71 9.30
C CYS A 59 -20.70 -29.26 7.86
N PRO A 60 -21.77 -29.73 7.16
CA PRO A 60 -21.99 -29.38 5.76
C PRO A 60 -22.15 -27.87 5.50
N PRO A 61 -22.97 -27.11 6.26
CA PRO A 61 -23.06 -25.67 6.04
C PRO A 61 -21.78 -24.94 6.41
N CYS A 62 -20.97 -25.46 7.35
CA CYS A 62 -19.67 -24.89 7.69
C CYS A 62 -18.67 -25.08 6.54
N ASN A 63 -18.64 -26.26 5.92
CA ASN A 63 -17.83 -26.52 4.72
C ASN A 63 -18.27 -25.60 3.56
N SER A 64 -19.57 -25.37 3.40
CA SER A 64 -20.09 -24.54 2.30
C SER A 64 -19.74 -23.06 2.44
N ILE A 65 -19.65 -22.50 3.66
CA ILE A 65 -19.34 -21.08 3.86
C ILE A 65 -17.84 -20.80 3.97
N ALA A 66 -17.02 -21.82 4.28
CA ALA A 66 -15.59 -21.70 4.57
C ALA A 66 -14.80 -20.81 3.60
N PRO A 67 -14.82 -21.05 2.27
CA PRO A 67 -14.04 -20.23 1.34
C PRO A 67 -14.49 -18.76 1.33
N HIS A 68 -15.76 -18.48 1.60
CA HIS A 68 -16.25 -17.11 1.65
C HIS A 68 -15.83 -16.37 2.93
N VAL A 69 -15.68 -17.09 4.05
CA VAL A 69 -15.12 -16.51 5.28
C VAL A 69 -13.63 -16.21 5.08
N GLN A 70 -12.90 -17.06 4.35
CA GLN A 70 -11.52 -16.79 3.96
C GLN A 70 -11.40 -15.53 3.09
N SER A 71 -12.23 -15.39 2.05
CA SER A 71 -12.23 -14.14 1.25
C SER A 71 -12.59 -12.90 2.08
N LEU A 72 -13.43 -13.04 3.11
CA LEU A 72 -13.71 -11.95 4.04
C LEU A 72 -12.49 -11.65 4.92
N TYR A 73 -11.76 -12.65 5.39
CA TYR A 73 -10.51 -12.47 6.14
C TYR A 73 -9.46 -11.73 5.31
N GLU A 74 -9.31 -12.11 4.03
CA GLU A 74 -8.46 -11.41 3.06
C GLU A 74 -8.85 -9.95 2.89
N LYS A 75 -10.16 -9.66 2.75
CA LYS A 75 -10.69 -8.30 2.68
C LYS A 75 -10.35 -7.46 3.92
N TRP A 76 -10.33 -8.07 5.10
CA TRP A 76 -9.97 -7.39 6.35
C TRP A 76 -8.46 -7.41 6.64
N GLY A 77 -7.66 -7.88 5.68
CA GLY A 77 -6.20 -7.81 5.68
C GLY A 77 -5.51 -8.90 6.50
N GLU A 78 -6.13 -10.07 6.61
CA GLU A 78 -5.51 -11.32 7.07
C GLU A 78 -4.80 -11.23 8.44
N GLY A 79 -5.38 -10.52 9.41
CA GLY A 79 -4.80 -10.40 10.75
C GLY A 79 -3.64 -9.40 10.85
N GLN A 80 -3.27 -8.75 9.74
CA GLN A 80 -2.15 -7.79 9.70
C GLN A 80 -2.53 -6.38 10.18
N TYR A 81 -3.83 -6.08 10.28
CA TYR A 81 -4.37 -4.79 10.72
C TYR A 81 -5.15 -4.96 12.03
N ASP A 82 -6.32 -4.32 12.17
CA ASP A 82 -7.11 -4.29 13.40
C ASP A 82 -8.22 -5.35 13.46
N VAL A 83 -8.14 -6.42 12.65
CA VAL A 83 -9.14 -7.50 12.62
C VAL A 83 -8.49 -8.88 12.57
N GLN A 84 -8.88 -9.77 13.49
CA GLN A 84 -8.46 -11.17 13.52
C GLN A 84 -9.67 -12.11 13.40
N PHE A 85 -9.50 -13.22 12.68
CA PHE A 85 -10.48 -14.30 12.61
C PHE A 85 -9.97 -15.51 13.38
N ILE A 86 -10.85 -16.24 14.08
CA ILE A 86 -10.53 -17.50 14.75
C ILE A 86 -11.69 -18.48 14.52
N GLU A 87 -11.40 -19.73 14.14
CA GLU A 87 -12.42 -20.78 14.10
C GLU A 87 -12.22 -21.85 15.18
N LEU A 88 -13.30 -22.18 15.88
CA LEU A 88 -13.27 -23.09 17.02
C LEU A 88 -14.25 -24.22 16.79
N SER A 89 -13.76 -25.46 16.89
CA SER A 89 -14.65 -26.61 16.86
C SER A 89 -15.45 -26.70 18.15
N ASN A 90 -16.75 -26.95 18.03
CA ASN A 90 -17.63 -27.19 19.16
C ASN A 90 -17.80 -28.68 19.51
N LYS A 91 -16.96 -29.56 18.93
CA LYS A 91 -17.04 -31.01 19.13
C LYS A 91 -15.85 -31.54 19.90
N SER A 92 -16.13 -32.45 20.83
CA SER A 92 -15.10 -33.13 21.62
C SER A 92 -14.31 -34.20 20.86
N TRP A 93 -14.59 -34.37 19.57
CA TRP A 93 -13.93 -35.36 18.71
C TRP A 93 -13.18 -34.71 17.55
N ASP A 94 -13.21 -33.38 17.43
CA ASP A 94 -12.39 -32.65 16.47
C ASP A 94 -11.11 -32.22 17.19
N SER A 95 -9.98 -32.82 16.84
CA SER A 95 -8.67 -32.39 17.30
C SER A 95 -8.12 -31.22 16.46
N ASN A 96 -7.02 -30.62 16.92
CA ASN A 96 -6.23 -29.65 16.18
C ASN A 96 -5.74 -30.24 14.85
N GLN A 97 -5.45 -31.54 14.81
CA GLN A 97 -5.11 -32.24 13.57
C GLN A 97 -6.29 -32.28 12.59
N ASP A 98 -7.51 -32.53 13.08
CA ASP A 98 -8.71 -32.54 12.24
C ASP A 98 -9.02 -31.12 11.72
N VAL A 99 -8.87 -30.11 12.58
CA VAL A 99 -9.02 -28.69 12.21
C VAL A 99 -7.96 -28.26 11.19
N ALA A 100 -6.70 -28.69 11.32
CA ALA A 100 -5.66 -28.45 10.31
C ALA A 100 -6.04 -29.05 8.94
N GLY A 101 -6.61 -30.27 8.95
CA GLY A 101 -7.11 -30.93 7.75
C GLY A 101 -8.26 -30.15 7.09
N TYR A 102 -9.19 -29.64 7.91
CA TYR A 102 -10.28 -28.77 7.45
C TYR A 102 -9.75 -27.46 6.86
N LYS A 103 -8.81 -26.79 7.53
CA LYS A 103 -8.17 -25.56 7.05
C LYS A 103 -7.51 -25.79 5.69
N THR A 104 -6.72 -26.85 5.57
CA THR A 104 -6.05 -27.25 4.31
C THR A 104 -7.05 -27.49 3.18
N LYS A 105 -8.16 -28.19 3.47
CA LYS A 105 -9.20 -28.51 2.49
C LYS A 105 -9.85 -27.27 1.88
N HIS A 106 -10.02 -26.20 2.66
CA HIS A 106 -10.75 -24.99 2.26
C HIS A 106 -9.84 -23.77 2.03
N GLY A 107 -8.51 -23.92 2.16
CA GLY A 107 -7.56 -22.82 2.02
C GLY A 107 -7.66 -21.78 3.13
N ILE A 108 -8.06 -22.17 4.35
CA ILE A 108 -8.20 -21.25 5.48
C ILE A 108 -6.82 -20.89 6.05
N THR A 109 -6.52 -19.60 6.15
CA THR A 109 -5.23 -19.08 6.66
C THR A 109 -5.29 -18.55 8.09
N PHE A 110 -6.49 -18.33 8.64
CA PHE A 110 -6.63 -17.85 10.02
C PHE A 110 -6.52 -18.99 11.08
N PRO A 111 -6.18 -18.66 12.35
CA PRO A 111 -6.10 -19.61 13.45
C PRO A 111 -7.37 -20.43 13.62
N GLY A 112 -7.19 -21.71 13.94
CA GLY A 112 -8.30 -22.59 14.27
C GLY A 112 -7.90 -23.66 15.29
N ALA A 113 -8.80 -23.99 16.21
CA ALA A 113 -8.53 -24.95 17.28
C ALA A 113 -9.65 -25.98 17.45
N GLY A 114 -9.24 -27.21 17.77
CA GLY A 114 -10.07 -28.34 18.19
C GLY A 114 -10.09 -28.49 19.72
N GLU A 115 -10.59 -29.63 20.19
CA GLU A 115 -10.77 -29.93 21.61
C GLU A 115 -9.45 -29.92 22.40
N ASP A 116 -8.41 -30.53 21.85
CA ASP A 116 -7.03 -30.56 22.39
C ASP A 116 -6.33 -29.19 22.33
N GLY A 117 -6.90 -28.24 21.58
CA GLY A 117 -6.51 -26.83 21.54
C GLY A 117 -7.31 -25.93 22.49
N ASN A 118 -8.08 -26.49 23.42
CA ASN A 118 -8.94 -25.78 24.38
C ASN A 118 -10.17 -25.07 23.78
N ALA A 119 -10.58 -25.41 22.56
CA ALA A 119 -11.71 -24.75 21.88
C ALA A 119 -13.03 -24.83 22.65
N LEU A 120 -13.33 -25.97 23.30
CA LEU A 120 -14.59 -26.16 24.02
C LEU A 120 -14.74 -25.23 25.23
N VAL A 121 -13.62 -24.95 25.92
CA VAL A 121 -13.61 -24.03 27.06
C VAL A 121 -13.76 -22.59 26.58
N ALA A 122 -13.03 -22.19 25.53
CA ALA A 122 -13.17 -20.88 24.90
C ALA A 122 -14.61 -20.62 24.42
N LEU A 123 -15.32 -21.67 23.99
CA LEU A 123 -16.70 -21.59 23.51
C LEU A 123 -17.79 -21.61 24.61
N GLN A 124 -17.43 -21.78 25.89
CA GLN A 124 -18.40 -21.89 26.97
C GLN A 124 -19.28 -20.64 27.11
N SER A 125 -18.70 -19.44 26.96
CA SER A 125 -19.44 -18.17 27.03
C SER A 125 -20.47 -18.05 25.90
N PHE A 126 -20.18 -18.57 24.70
CA PHE A 126 -21.11 -18.55 23.57
C PHE A 126 -22.21 -19.61 23.67
N THR A 127 -21.91 -20.76 24.26
CA THR A 127 -22.83 -21.91 24.32
C THR A 127 -23.69 -21.96 25.59
N SER A 128 -23.29 -21.26 26.65
CA SER A 128 -24.04 -21.16 27.92
C SER A 128 -25.30 -20.28 27.85
N GLY A 129 -25.50 -19.55 26.76
CA GLY A 129 -26.61 -18.61 26.60
C GLY A 129 -26.30 -17.17 27.04
N MET A 130 -25.07 -16.89 27.49
CA MET A 130 -24.63 -15.56 27.95
C MET A 130 -24.92 -14.46 26.92
N PHE A 131 -24.60 -14.70 25.65
CA PHE A 131 -24.80 -13.73 24.55
C PHE A 131 -26.06 -13.99 23.71
N GLY A 132 -26.90 -14.92 24.16
CA GLY A 132 -28.10 -15.35 23.44
C GLY A 132 -28.09 -16.83 23.07
N SER A 133 -29.19 -17.29 22.49
CA SER A 133 -29.39 -18.72 22.19
C SER A 133 -28.40 -19.22 21.14
N PHE A 134 -27.73 -20.32 21.45
CA PHE A 134 -26.91 -21.07 20.51
C PHE A 134 -27.76 -22.13 19.81
N PHE A 135 -27.87 -22.05 18.47
CA PHE A 135 -28.56 -23.06 17.67
C PHE A 135 -27.78 -23.34 16.39
N GLY A 136 -27.29 -24.58 16.28
CA GLY A 136 -26.60 -25.07 15.10
C GLY A 136 -25.24 -24.41 14.81
N THR A 137 -24.59 -24.88 13.76
CA THR A 137 -23.34 -24.35 13.21
C THR A 137 -23.48 -24.23 11.68
N PRO A 138 -22.74 -23.31 11.02
CA PRO A 138 -21.80 -22.38 11.61
C PRO A 138 -22.52 -21.25 12.37
N LYS A 139 -21.95 -20.85 13.50
CA LYS A 139 -22.40 -19.70 14.29
C LYS A 139 -21.25 -18.72 14.41
N PHE A 140 -21.55 -17.42 14.41
CA PHE A 140 -20.54 -16.37 14.40
C PHE A 140 -20.74 -15.40 15.55
N ALA A 141 -19.63 -14.89 16.08
CA ALA A 141 -19.58 -13.77 17.00
C ALA A 141 -18.55 -12.76 16.50
N VAL A 142 -18.82 -11.47 16.66
CA VAL A 142 -17.82 -10.41 16.50
C VAL A 142 -17.62 -9.77 17.87
N ILE A 143 -16.37 -9.69 18.32
CA ILE A 143 -15.96 -9.14 19.60
C ILE A 143 -15.17 -7.86 19.32
N ALA A 144 -15.63 -6.73 19.85
CA ALA A 144 -14.95 -5.44 19.69
C ALA A 144 -13.82 -5.29 20.74
N PRO A 145 -12.89 -4.33 20.56
CA PRO A 145 -11.79 -4.08 21.51
C PRO A 145 -12.26 -3.74 22.92
N ASP A 146 -13.44 -3.12 23.04
CA ASP A 146 -14.09 -2.82 24.32
C ASP A 146 -14.75 -4.05 24.98
N ARG A 147 -14.53 -5.25 24.42
CA ARG A 147 -15.03 -6.56 24.87
C ARG A 147 -16.53 -6.76 24.67
N SER A 148 -17.22 -5.83 24.02
CA SER A 148 -18.61 -6.01 23.62
C SER A 148 -18.74 -7.10 22.54
N VAL A 149 -19.83 -7.88 22.62
CA VAL A 149 -20.06 -9.03 21.73
C VAL A 149 -21.31 -8.84 20.90
N ASN A 150 -21.17 -8.96 19.58
CA ASN A 150 -22.28 -9.16 18.67
C ASN A 150 -22.41 -10.64 18.28
N PHE A 151 -23.35 -11.34 18.92
CA PHE A 151 -23.64 -12.76 18.68
C PHE A 151 -24.90 -13.01 17.82
N SER A 152 -25.63 -11.94 17.51
CA SER A 152 -26.90 -11.97 16.78
C SER A 152 -26.73 -11.57 15.32
N ILE A 153 -25.69 -12.11 14.66
CA ILE A 153 -25.37 -11.76 13.28
C ILE A 153 -26.32 -12.52 12.35
N GLY A 154 -27.20 -11.76 11.67
CA GLY A 154 -28.20 -12.25 10.72
C GLY A 154 -27.62 -12.63 9.35
N GLY A 155 -28.46 -12.63 8.31
CA GLY A 155 -28.06 -12.89 6.92
C GLY A 155 -28.78 -14.06 6.29
N SER A 156 -29.35 -13.84 5.09
CA SER A 156 -30.02 -14.87 4.30
C SER A 156 -29.05 -15.45 3.28
N GLY A 157 -28.92 -16.78 3.26
CA GLY A 157 -27.94 -17.47 2.41
C GLY A 157 -26.50 -17.17 2.79
N ILE A 158 -25.56 -17.61 1.95
CA ILE A 158 -24.12 -17.45 2.19
C ILE A 158 -23.68 -15.99 2.05
N LEU A 159 -23.97 -15.36 0.90
CA LEU A 159 -23.54 -13.98 0.65
C LEU A 159 -24.14 -12.99 1.64
N GLY A 160 -25.45 -13.08 1.91
CA GLY A 160 -26.08 -12.22 2.91
C GLY A 160 -25.57 -12.45 4.34
N LYS A 161 -25.02 -13.64 4.64
CA LYS A 161 -24.30 -13.88 5.91
C LYS A 161 -22.94 -13.20 5.92
N ILE A 162 -22.18 -13.27 4.82
CA ILE A 162 -20.88 -12.58 4.69
C ILE A 162 -21.06 -11.06 4.80
N ASP A 163 -22.05 -10.48 4.11
CA ASP A 163 -22.35 -9.05 4.20
C ASP A 163 -22.70 -8.63 5.64
N ALA A 164 -23.43 -9.47 6.36
CA ALA A 164 -23.78 -9.21 7.75
C ALA A 164 -22.56 -9.30 8.70
N LEU A 165 -21.61 -10.19 8.41
CA LEU A 165 -20.35 -10.29 9.16
C LEU A 165 -19.46 -9.08 8.89
N ASP A 166 -19.32 -8.69 7.62
CA ASP A 166 -18.59 -7.50 7.19
C ASP A 166 -19.10 -6.24 7.90
N ALA A 167 -20.43 -6.04 7.90
CA ALA A 167 -21.05 -4.91 8.60
C ALA A 167 -20.87 -4.99 10.12
N ALA A 168 -20.89 -6.20 10.71
CA ALA A 168 -20.69 -6.37 12.14
C ALA A 168 -19.24 -6.06 12.57
N ILE A 169 -18.24 -6.40 11.75
CA ILE A 169 -16.84 -6.01 11.96
C ILE A 169 -16.71 -4.49 11.83
N ALA A 170 -17.20 -3.88 10.76
CA ALA A 170 -17.12 -2.43 10.59
C ALA A 170 -17.81 -1.65 11.74
N ALA A 171 -18.89 -2.20 12.31
CA ALA A 171 -19.61 -1.58 13.42
C ALA A 171 -18.83 -1.51 14.74
N THR A 172 -17.73 -2.27 14.90
CA THR A 172 -16.85 -2.16 16.07
C THR A 172 -15.92 -0.95 15.99
N GLY A 173 -15.89 -0.25 14.85
CA GLY A 173 -14.91 0.78 14.54
C GLY A 173 -13.63 0.21 13.92
N ALA A 174 -13.56 -1.10 13.67
CA ALA A 174 -12.48 -1.69 12.89
C ALA A 174 -12.45 -1.12 11.47
N THR A 175 -11.25 -1.01 10.94
CA THR A 175 -10.96 -0.31 9.70
C THR A 175 -10.30 -1.21 8.66
N GLY A 176 -9.72 -2.33 9.08
CA GLY A 176 -9.03 -3.29 8.24
C GLY A 176 -7.91 -2.63 7.44
N MET A 177 -7.81 -2.98 6.16
CA MET A 177 -6.95 -2.28 5.21
C MET A 177 -7.31 -0.80 5.02
N GLY A 178 -8.55 -0.39 5.38
CA GLY A 178 -9.09 0.95 5.17
C GLY A 178 -8.61 2.03 6.14
N SER A 179 -7.83 1.70 7.18
CA SER A 179 -7.10 2.69 8.00
C SER A 179 -5.66 2.32 8.30
N SER A 180 -5.00 1.60 7.38
CA SER A 180 -3.55 1.72 7.30
C SER A 180 -3.26 3.11 6.73
N THR A 181 -2.52 3.95 7.45
CA THR A 181 -1.71 4.95 6.77
C THR A 181 -0.70 4.16 5.95
N GLN A 182 -1.07 3.80 4.71
CA GLN A 182 -0.14 3.20 3.77
C GLN A 182 1.03 4.17 3.69
N LEU A 183 2.18 3.72 4.20
CA LEU A 183 3.34 4.58 4.24
C LEU A 183 3.75 4.85 2.79
N PRO A 184 3.98 6.10 2.41
CA PRO A 184 4.41 6.39 1.06
C PRO A 184 5.75 5.72 0.76
N SER A 185 5.94 5.34 -0.50
CA SER A 185 7.29 5.21 -1.05
C SER A 185 7.76 6.61 -1.41
N VAL A 186 8.86 7.06 -0.82
CA VAL A 186 9.42 8.39 -1.10
C VAL A 186 10.53 8.24 -2.13
N PHE A 187 10.54 9.12 -3.13
CA PHE A 187 11.56 9.18 -4.16
C PHE A 187 12.27 10.51 -4.06
N GLN A 188 13.57 10.46 -3.77
CA GLN A 188 14.44 11.61 -3.64
C GLN A 188 15.21 11.79 -4.94
N LEU A 189 15.04 12.93 -5.60
CA LEU A 189 15.72 13.19 -6.87
C LEU A 189 17.06 13.88 -6.63
N ASN A 190 18.10 13.41 -7.31
CA ASN A 190 19.37 14.10 -7.48
C ASN A 190 19.71 14.21 -8.97
N VAL A 191 19.80 15.45 -9.47
CA VAL A 191 20.18 15.76 -10.85
C VAL A 191 21.38 16.67 -10.84
N GLU A 192 22.50 16.14 -11.33
CA GLU A 192 23.75 16.89 -11.47
C GLU A 192 24.18 16.86 -12.92
N ASP A 193 24.87 17.89 -13.38
CA ASP A 193 25.47 17.90 -14.71
C ASP A 193 26.74 17.01 -14.78
N ALA A 194 27.37 17.01 -15.95
CA ALA A 194 28.62 16.29 -16.19
C ALA A 194 29.80 16.78 -15.30
N PHE A 195 29.68 17.95 -14.68
CA PHE A 195 30.70 18.58 -13.84
C PHE A 195 30.37 18.48 -12.33
N GLY A 196 29.20 17.95 -11.98
CA GLY A 196 28.75 17.77 -10.60
C GLY A 196 27.95 18.95 -10.04
N GLU A 197 27.58 19.90 -10.89
CA GLU A 197 26.74 21.03 -10.48
C GLU A 197 25.25 20.67 -10.58
N PRO A 198 24.40 21.17 -9.67
CA PRO A 198 22.98 20.90 -9.71
C PRO A 198 22.33 21.49 -10.96
N VAL A 199 21.39 20.77 -11.56
CA VAL A 199 20.60 21.26 -12.70
C VAL A 199 19.20 21.59 -12.26
N ASP A 200 18.72 22.80 -12.58
CA ASP A 200 17.36 23.26 -12.28
C ASP A 200 16.47 23.28 -13.54
N GLU A 201 15.17 23.56 -13.34
CA GLU A 201 14.17 23.78 -14.39
C GLU A 201 14.04 22.61 -15.37
N TYR A 202 13.72 21.43 -14.88
CA TYR A 202 13.44 20.24 -15.69
C TYR A 202 12.04 19.70 -15.41
N GLU A 203 11.51 18.93 -16.36
CA GLU A 203 10.24 18.22 -16.22
C GLU A 203 10.51 16.75 -15.84
N LEU A 204 10.04 16.33 -14.67
CA LEU A 204 10.06 14.93 -14.25
C LEU A 204 8.80 14.23 -14.75
N VAL A 205 8.95 13.12 -15.47
CA VAL A 205 7.84 12.40 -16.12
C VAL A 205 7.77 10.97 -15.62
N LEU A 206 6.60 10.58 -15.12
CA LEU A 206 6.23 9.22 -14.76
C LEU A 206 5.38 8.58 -15.86
N SER A 207 5.82 7.44 -16.38
CA SER A 207 5.13 6.72 -17.46
C SER A 207 5.35 5.20 -17.36
N SER A 208 4.67 4.42 -18.19
CA SER A 208 4.85 2.97 -18.30
C SER A 208 6.08 2.64 -19.16
N ASP A 209 6.81 1.57 -18.83
CA ASP A 209 7.98 1.12 -19.59
C ASP A 209 7.67 0.79 -21.07
N ASP A 210 6.48 0.25 -21.32
CA ASP A 210 5.95 -0.13 -22.63
C ASP A 210 5.30 1.04 -23.40
N ASN A 211 5.37 2.25 -22.84
CA ASN A 211 4.72 3.47 -23.36
C ASN A 211 3.19 3.36 -23.45
N SER A 212 2.56 2.44 -22.71
CA SER A 212 1.11 2.42 -22.52
C SER A 212 0.69 3.44 -21.45
N GLY A 213 -0.60 3.77 -21.43
CA GLY A 213 -1.14 4.73 -20.48
C GLY A 213 -0.78 6.18 -20.80
N SER A 214 -1.05 7.08 -19.86
CA SER A 214 -0.72 8.50 -19.97
C SER A 214 0.62 8.81 -19.31
N GLU A 215 1.39 9.72 -19.90
CA GLU A 215 2.54 10.32 -19.21
C GLU A 215 2.05 11.31 -18.14
N ASN A 216 2.69 11.31 -16.98
CA ASN A 216 2.32 12.16 -15.85
C ASN A 216 3.50 13.02 -15.45
N THR A 217 3.34 14.34 -15.50
CA THR A 217 4.34 15.27 -14.97
C THR A 217 4.30 15.26 -13.44
N ILE A 218 5.45 15.01 -12.81
CA ILE A 218 5.60 14.95 -11.36
C ILE A 218 6.10 16.30 -10.84
N ILE A 219 5.45 16.78 -9.79
CA ILE A 219 5.84 17.99 -9.08
C ILE A 219 6.59 17.59 -7.82
N LEU A 220 7.82 18.07 -7.67
CA LEU A 220 8.66 17.83 -6.51
C LEU A 220 8.32 18.80 -5.36
N ASP A 221 8.58 18.36 -4.14
CA ASP A 221 8.53 19.21 -2.96
C ASP A 221 9.78 20.09 -2.80
N GLN A 222 9.85 20.86 -1.70
CA GLN A 222 10.96 21.77 -1.42
C GLN A 222 12.30 21.06 -1.18
N ASN A 223 12.29 19.74 -0.97
CA ASN A 223 13.47 18.92 -0.77
C ASN A 223 13.82 18.12 -2.04
N ALA A 224 13.25 18.43 -3.20
CA ALA A 224 13.41 17.67 -4.45
C ALA A 224 12.92 16.21 -4.35
N SER A 225 11.85 15.97 -3.58
CA SER A 225 11.25 14.64 -3.42
C SER A 225 9.79 14.58 -3.82
N PHE A 226 9.30 13.38 -4.13
CA PHE A 226 7.88 13.08 -4.29
C PHE A 226 7.54 11.73 -3.65
N SER A 227 6.25 11.46 -3.46
CA SER A 227 5.80 10.21 -2.84
C SER A 227 4.68 9.57 -3.64
N ILE A 228 4.71 8.25 -3.74
CA ILE A 228 3.59 7.44 -4.23
C ILE A 228 3.17 6.50 -3.10
N THR A 229 1.90 6.56 -2.73
CA THR A 229 1.33 5.70 -1.71
C THR A 229 0.75 4.45 -2.37
N ASP A 230 -0.15 4.64 -3.33
CA ASP A 230 -0.83 3.58 -4.06
C ASP A 230 -0.81 3.88 -5.56
N LEU A 231 0.09 3.20 -6.29
CA LEU A 231 0.23 3.37 -7.73
C LEU A 231 -1.06 3.06 -8.49
N ALA A 232 -1.81 2.03 -8.09
CA ALA A 232 -2.99 1.60 -8.83
C ALA A 232 -4.16 2.59 -8.67
N ASN A 233 -4.20 3.31 -7.56
CA ASN A 233 -5.22 4.33 -7.30
C ASN A 233 -4.80 5.71 -7.84
N GLU A 234 -3.54 6.10 -7.62
CA GLU A 234 -3.01 7.40 -8.05
C GLU A 234 -2.76 7.45 -9.57
N TYR A 235 -2.33 6.33 -10.16
CA TYR A 235 -1.96 6.20 -11.57
C TYR A 235 -2.50 4.89 -12.18
N PRO A 236 -3.84 4.73 -12.28
CA PRO A 236 -4.48 3.46 -12.64
C PRO A 236 -4.13 2.92 -14.03
N ASP A 237 -3.69 3.79 -14.95
CA ASP A 237 -3.37 3.45 -16.33
C ASP A 237 -1.88 3.08 -16.53
N LEU A 238 -1.07 3.07 -15.46
CA LEU A 238 0.35 2.73 -15.54
C LEU A 238 0.61 1.24 -15.31
N SER A 239 1.53 0.69 -16.09
CA SER A 239 2.10 -0.64 -15.93
C SER A 239 3.62 -0.51 -15.87
N ASN A 240 4.28 -1.19 -14.92
CA ASN A 240 5.75 -1.12 -14.73
C ASN A 240 6.30 0.32 -14.82
N PRO A 241 5.99 1.16 -13.82
CA PRO A 241 6.30 2.58 -13.89
C PRO A 241 7.80 2.87 -13.99
N LYS A 242 8.13 3.92 -14.75
CA LYS A 242 9.46 4.49 -14.88
C LYS A 242 9.43 6.00 -14.77
N ILE A 243 10.54 6.56 -14.32
CA ILE A 243 10.80 8.01 -14.25
C ILE A 243 11.78 8.40 -15.34
N SER A 244 11.50 9.50 -16.04
CA SER A 244 12.41 10.13 -17.00
C SER A 244 12.43 11.65 -16.79
N ILE A 245 13.45 12.33 -17.30
CA ILE A 245 13.57 13.79 -17.21
C ILE A 245 13.61 14.39 -18.61
N ARG A 246 12.91 15.51 -18.81
CA ARG A 246 12.94 16.31 -20.03
C ARG A 246 13.38 17.74 -19.71
N LYS A 247 14.25 18.30 -20.56
CA LYS A 247 14.64 19.71 -20.51
C LYS A 247 14.93 20.20 -21.93
N THR A 248 14.07 21.10 -22.42
CA THR A 248 14.04 21.54 -23.84
C THR A 248 14.47 22.99 -24.03
N ASP A 249 14.83 23.68 -22.94
CA ASP A 249 15.19 25.10 -22.92
C ASP A 249 16.71 25.34 -22.81
N ASN A 250 17.10 26.59 -22.57
CA ASN A 250 18.48 27.00 -22.27
C ASN A 250 19.55 26.54 -23.27
N LEU A 251 19.16 26.43 -24.56
CA LEU A 251 19.99 25.93 -25.65
C LEU A 251 21.43 26.47 -25.70
N LYS A 252 21.62 27.79 -25.46
CA LYS A 252 22.92 28.47 -25.61
C LYS A 252 23.68 28.71 -24.32
N GLN A 253 23.06 28.44 -23.17
CA GLN A 253 23.70 28.69 -21.87
C GLN A 253 24.93 27.78 -21.73
N ASN A 254 26.02 28.25 -21.13
CA ASN A 254 27.27 27.48 -20.94
C ASN A 254 27.87 26.92 -22.25
N LEU A 255 27.59 27.55 -23.40
CA LEU A 255 28.24 27.21 -24.67
C LEU A 255 29.22 28.31 -25.05
N SER A 256 30.48 27.93 -25.26
CA SER A 256 31.58 28.85 -25.48
C SER A 256 32.49 28.41 -26.63
N ALA A 257 33.39 29.31 -27.03
CA ALA A 257 34.43 28.97 -28.01
C ALA A 257 35.46 27.96 -27.46
N ILE A 258 35.53 27.77 -26.13
CA ILE A 258 36.42 26.79 -25.50
C ILE A 258 35.92 25.38 -25.77
N ASP A 259 34.60 25.16 -25.81
CA ASP A 259 34.02 23.85 -26.11
C ASP A 259 34.36 23.40 -27.53
N LEU A 260 34.27 24.33 -28.49
CA LEU A 260 34.75 24.11 -29.87
C LEU A 260 36.23 23.71 -29.90
N LEU A 261 37.08 24.36 -29.10
CA LEU A 261 38.51 24.04 -29.02
C LEU A 261 38.74 22.62 -28.47
N ILE A 262 37.95 22.20 -27.47
CA ILE A 262 38.03 20.84 -26.91
C ILE A 262 37.66 19.80 -27.97
N ILE A 263 36.58 20.01 -28.72
CA ILE A 263 36.19 19.13 -29.84
C ILE A 263 37.29 19.06 -30.90
N VAL A 264 37.87 20.20 -31.30
CA VAL A 264 38.97 20.23 -32.28
C VAL A 264 40.18 19.42 -31.81
N LYS A 265 40.58 19.57 -30.54
CA LYS A 265 41.71 18.81 -29.99
C LYS A 265 41.44 17.30 -29.99
N HIS A 266 40.21 16.89 -29.70
CA HIS A 266 39.80 15.49 -29.78
C HIS A 266 39.89 14.94 -31.20
N ILE A 267 39.30 15.64 -32.18
CA ILE A 267 39.32 15.24 -33.60
C ILE A 267 40.75 15.13 -34.14
N LEU A 268 41.64 16.05 -33.74
CA LEU A 268 43.04 16.06 -34.17
C LEU A 268 43.92 15.06 -33.39
N GLY A 269 43.39 14.39 -32.37
CA GLY A 269 44.16 13.47 -31.51
C GLY A 269 45.19 14.16 -30.63
N VAL A 270 45.06 15.47 -30.41
CA VAL A 270 45.95 16.25 -29.53
C VAL A 270 45.61 15.98 -28.06
N GLU A 271 44.32 15.91 -27.75
CA GLU A 271 43.80 15.64 -26.41
C GLU A 271 42.46 14.91 -26.54
N SER A 272 42.41 13.65 -26.12
CA SER A 272 41.20 12.83 -26.27
C SER A 272 40.22 13.06 -25.11
N LEU A 273 38.96 13.35 -25.45
CA LEU A 273 37.82 13.17 -24.55
C LEU A 273 37.75 11.71 -24.07
N THR A 274 37.88 11.52 -22.76
CA THR A 274 37.86 10.21 -22.10
C THR A 274 36.70 10.06 -21.12
N ASP A 275 36.10 11.17 -20.69
CA ASP A 275 34.89 11.16 -19.87
C ASP A 275 33.67 10.77 -20.74
N PRO A 276 32.93 9.71 -20.40
CA PRO A 276 31.78 9.26 -21.17
C PRO A 276 30.69 10.33 -21.32
N LEU A 277 30.44 11.15 -20.29
CA LEU A 277 29.44 12.21 -20.34
C LEU A 277 29.89 13.31 -21.31
N LEU A 278 31.17 13.67 -21.30
CA LEU A 278 31.71 14.65 -22.24
C LEU A 278 31.77 14.14 -23.67
N THR A 279 31.91 12.82 -23.89
CA THR A 279 31.77 12.26 -25.24
C THR A 279 30.34 12.40 -25.78
N VAL A 280 29.33 12.25 -24.92
CA VAL A 280 27.93 12.48 -25.27
C VAL A 280 27.66 13.98 -25.50
N ALA A 281 28.25 14.86 -24.70
CA ALA A 281 28.13 16.31 -24.89
C ALA A 281 28.76 16.77 -26.21
N ALA A 282 29.89 16.18 -26.62
CA ALA A 282 30.59 16.53 -27.85
C ALA A 282 29.86 16.08 -29.13
N ASP A 283 29.02 15.05 -29.06
CA ASP A 283 28.15 14.59 -30.15
C ASP A 283 26.87 15.45 -30.23
N THR A 284 27.02 16.61 -30.87
CA THR A 284 25.99 17.64 -30.96
C THR A 284 24.98 17.41 -32.08
N ASN A 285 25.24 16.50 -33.02
CA ASN A 285 24.27 16.08 -34.03
C ASN A 285 23.66 14.70 -33.78
N ASN A 286 23.97 14.07 -32.65
CA ASN A 286 23.38 12.81 -32.18
C ASN A 286 23.59 11.65 -33.17
N ASP A 287 24.81 11.52 -33.72
CA ASP A 287 25.18 10.45 -34.66
C ASP A 287 26.19 9.43 -34.10
N ASP A 288 26.43 9.48 -32.79
CA ASP A 288 27.36 8.64 -32.03
C ASP A 288 28.83 8.79 -32.48
N SER A 289 29.20 9.85 -33.23
CA SER A 289 30.55 10.03 -33.78
C SER A 289 31.06 11.47 -33.66
N ILE A 290 32.02 11.73 -32.77
CA ILE A 290 32.61 13.07 -32.60
C ILE A 290 33.49 13.44 -33.81
N ASN A 291 33.02 14.35 -34.65
CA ASN A 291 33.68 14.74 -35.88
C ASN A 291 33.45 16.23 -36.27
N ALA A 292 33.87 16.62 -37.47
CA ALA A 292 33.77 18.01 -37.91
C ALA A 292 32.32 18.53 -38.03
N ILE A 293 31.34 17.64 -38.17
CA ILE A 293 29.92 17.98 -38.19
C ILE A 293 29.48 18.51 -36.83
N ASP A 294 29.96 17.93 -35.72
CA ASP A 294 29.67 18.43 -34.37
C ASP A 294 30.18 19.84 -34.16
N LEU A 295 31.43 20.07 -34.59
CA LEU A 295 32.05 21.38 -34.50
C LEU A 295 31.22 22.45 -35.23
N ILE A 296 30.75 22.13 -36.44
CA ILE A 296 29.93 23.05 -37.25
C ILE A 296 28.56 23.24 -36.60
N THR A 297 27.95 22.17 -36.06
CA THR A 297 26.67 22.22 -35.37
C THR A 297 26.74 23.12 -34.14
N LEU A 298 27.70 22.88 -33.25
CA LEU A 298 27.92 23.69 -32.06
C LEU A 298 28.25 25.16 -32.40
N GLN A 299 29.10 25.39 -33.40
CA GLN A 299 29.43 26.75 -33.84
C GLN A 299 28.18 27.51 -34.31
N ARG A 300 27.28 26.85 -35.04
CA ARG A 300 26.02 27.47 -35.49
C ARG A 300 25.09 27.80 -34.33
N ILE A 301 25.04 26.96 -33.29
CA ILE A 301 24.25 27.22 -32.07
C ILE A 301 24.80 28.44 -31.32
N ILE A 302 26.12 28.47 -31.07
CA ILE A 302 26.80 29.59 -30.38
C ILE A 302 26.56 30.90 -31.13
N LEU A 303 26.68 30.89 -32.45
CA LEU A 303 26.45 32.07 -33.29
C LEU A 303 24.96 32.41 -33.47
N GLY A 304 24.04 31.59 -32.96
CA GLY A 304 22.60 31.78 -33.12
C GLY A 304 22.08 31.62 -34.55
N ILE A 305 22.83 30.91 -35.39
CA ILE A 305 22.44 30.53 -36.75
C ILE A 305 21.49 29.33 -36.69
N SER A 306 21.63 28.46 -35.68
CA SER A 306 20.70 27.37 -35.37
C SER A 306 20.04 27.60 -34.01
N ASN A 307 18.82 27.11 -33.86
CA ASN A 307 18.01 27.19 -32.64
C ASN A 307 17.59 25.82 -32.11
N GLU A 308 18.19 24.75 -32.59
CA GLU A 308 17.97 23.37 -32.15
C GLU A 308 19.22 22.52 -32.45
N PHE A 309 19.47 21.50 -31.61
CA PHE A 309 20.41 20.44 -31.94
C PHE A 309 19.70 19.41 -32.86
N PRO A 310 20.33 18.97 -33.95
CA PRO A 310 19.73 17.97 -34.83
C PRO A 310 19.42 16.68 -34.06
N GLY A 311 18.15 16.25 -34.09
CA GLY A 311 17.74 14.95 -33.54
C GLY A 311 17.88 14.79 -32.02
N SER A 312 18.02 15.87 -31.26
CA SER A 312 18.13 15.83 -29.80
C SER A 312 17.64 17.11 -29.13
N ASP A 313 17.14 16.98 -27.91
CA ASP A 313 16.99 18.09 -26.98
C ASP A 313 18.36 18.61 -26.51
N PRO A 314 18.45 19.84 -25.95
CA PRO A 314 19.72 20.42 -25.49
C PRO A 314 20.37 19.64 -24.33
N TYR A 315 19.59 18.88 -23.58
CA TYR A 315 20.06 18.05 -22.48
C TYR A 315 19.69 16.59 -22.72
N LYS A 316 20.68 15.70 -22.52
CA LYS A 316 20.48 14.25 -22.45
C LYS A 316 20.63 13.82 -21.00
N PHE A 317 19.74 12.97 -20.50
CA PHE A 317 19.82 12.44 -19.13
C PHE A 317 20.36 11.01 -19.14
N ILE A 318 21.26 10.70 -18.21
CA ILE A 318 21.90 9.40 -18.06
C ILE A 318 21.71 8.91 -16.61
N PRO A 319 21.01 7.79 -16.39
CA PRO A 319 20.27 7.01 -17.39
C PRO A 319 19.13 7.83 -18.02
N SER A 320 18.62 7.44 -19.19
CA SER A 320 17.49 8.14 -19.84
C SER A 320 16.18 7.97 -19.08
N GLU A 321 16.07 6.84 -18.35
CA GLU A 321 14.94 6.50 -17.51
C GLU A 321 15.36 5.57 -16.37
N ILE A 322 14.61 5.60 -15.27
CA ILE A 322 14.79 4.73 -14.11
C ILE A 322 13.46 4.02 -13.83
N PRO A 323 13.38 2.69 -13.95
CA PRO A 323 12.23 1.92 -13.47
C PRO A 323 12.07 2.12 -11.96
N ILE A 324 10.84 2.36 -11.50
CA ILE A 324 10.55 2.52 -10.08
C ILE A 324 9.66 1.39 -9.57
N SER A 325 9.83 1.05 -8.30
CA SER A 325 8.96 0.11 -7.59
C SER A 325 8.59 0.69 -6.24
N LEU A 326 7.39 0.37 -5.75
CA LEU A 326 6.97 0.84 -4.44
C LEU A 326 7.70 0.06 -3.34
N SER A 327 8.25 0.81 -2.40
CA SER A 327 8.84 0.31 -1.16
C SER A 327 8.28 1.14 0.01
N PRO A 328 7.06 0.82 0.47
CA PRO A 328 6.35 1.59 1.49
C PRO A 328 7.20 1.86 2.73
N GLY A 329 7.26 3.13 3.16
CA GLY A 329 8.02 3.56 4.35
C GLY A 329 9.52 3.78 4.10
N ASN A 330 10.01 3.55 2.88
CA ASN A 330 11.41 3.78 2.52
C ASN A 330 11.56 4.95 1.56
N THR A 331 12.77 5.52 1.55
CA THR A 331 13.21 6.52 0.57
C THR A 331 14.13 5.87 -0.46
N GLN A 332 13.91 6.17 -1.73
CA GLN A 332 14.68 5.68 -2.87
C GLN A 332 15.31 6.86 -3.60
N ASP A 333 16.62 6.83 -3.78
CA ASP A 333 17.33 7.87 -4.52
C ASP A 333 17.24 7.62 -6.03
N LEU A 334 16.79 8.63 -6.76
CA LEU A 334 16.77 8.68 -8.21
C LEU A 334 17.90 9.60 -8.66
N ILE A 335 18.95 9.02 -9.25
CA ILE A 335 20.16 9.76 -9.63
C ILE A 335 20.25 9.86 -11.14
N PHE A 336 20.25 11.09 -11.66
CA PHE A 336 20.43 11.38 -13.06
C PHE A 336 21.66 12.27 -13.27
N LYS A 337 22.42 12.00 -14.34
CA LYS A 337 23.41 12.91 -14.90
C LYS A 337 22.85 13.62 -16.10
N ALA A 338 22.83 14.94 -16.06
CA ALA A 338 22.40 15.80 -17.16
C ALA A 338 23.61 16.17 -18.02
N VAL A 339 23.60 15.72 -19.26
CA VAL A 339 24.62 16.05 -20.26
C VAL A 339 24.08 17.14 -21.15
N LYS A 340 24.62 18.35 -21.01
CA LYS A 340 24.32 19.45 -21.91
C LYS A 340 25.09 19.27 -23.21
N LEU A 341 24.38 19.18 -24.33
CA LEU A 341 25.02 19.08 -25.64
C LEU A 341 25.84 20.34 -25.91
N GLY A 342 27.11 20.13 -26.27
CA GLY A 342 28.08 21.15 -26.58
C GLY A 342 28.80 21.78 -25.38
N ASP A 343 28.43 21.46 -24.13
CA ASP A 343 29.14 21.93 -22.94
C ASP A 343 30.23 20.92 -22.54
N LEU A 344 31.49 21.33 -22.68
CA LEU A 344 32.66 20.49 -22.44
C LEU A 344 33.58 21.07 -21.37
N ASN A 345 33.20 22.20 -20.77
CA ASN A 345 34.03 22.91 -19.82
C ASN A 345 33.30 23.33 -18.53
N GLY A 346 31.97 23.29 -18.49
CA GLY A 346 31.14 23.65 -17.34
C GLY A 346 31.00 25.16 -17.08
N PHE A 347 31.23 26.05 -18.07
CA PHE A 347 31.26 27.51 -17.90
C PHE A 347 30.43 28.32 -18.91
#